data_AF-A0A968RXY4-F1
#
_entry.id   AF-A0A968RXY4-F1
#
_cell.length_a   1.000
_cell.length_b   1.000
_cell.length_c   1.000
_cell.angle_alpha   90.00
_cell.angle_beta   90.00
_cell.angle_gamma   90.00
#
_symmetry.space_group_name_H-M   'P 1'
#
loop_
_entity.id
_entity.type
_entity.pdbx_description
1 polymer ?
#
loop_
_entity_poly.entity_id
_entity_poly.type
_entity_poly.pdbx_seq_one_letter_code
_entity_poly.pdbx_strand_id
1 'polypeptide(L)' 'MESKKIHVKEYTVKAHERTIYTREFKFICSFCNESVTRVTYATSCPKYGLACKGVKSRCQRFKGET' A
#
# COMPACT_ATOMS: atom_id res chain seq x y z
N MET A 1 -25.84 8.64 32.17
CA MET A 1 -25.58 8.20 30.80
C MET A 1 -26.56 7.07 30.50
N GLU A 2 -27.46 7.27 29.55
CA GLU A 2 -28.59 6.38 29.32
C GLU A 2 -28.17 5.20 28.43
N SER A 3 -28.48 3.97 28.84
CA SER A 3 -28.05 2.75 28.13
C SER A 3 -29.19 1.76 28.00
N LYS A 4 -29.28 1.06 26.86
CA LYS A 4 -30.27 0.02 26.61
C LYS A 4 -29.60 -1.24 26.07
N LYS A 5 -30.06 -2.40 26.52
CA LYS A 5 -29.66 -3.70 25.97
C LYS A 5 -30.43 -3.97 24.68
N ILE A 6 -29.71 -4.31 23.62
CA ILE A 6 -30.26 -4.79 22.35
C ILE A 6 -29.78 -6.21 22.10
N HIS A 7 -30.65 -7.03 21.50
CA HIS A 7 -30.30 -8.39 21.08
C HIS A 7 -29.91 -8.34 19.60
N VAL A 8 -28.64 -8.59 19.30
CA VAL A 8 -28.11 -8.63 17.94
C VAL A 8 -28.13 -10.08 17.46
N LYS A 9 -28.68 -10.32 16.27
CA LYS A 9 -28.77 -11.65 15.69
C LYS A 9 -27.37 -12.18 15.35
N GLU A 10 -27.15 -13.46 15.57
CA GLU A 10 -25.92 -14.15 15.19
C GLU A 10 -25.99 -14.55 13.71
N TYR A 11 -24.90 -14.33 12.96
CA TYR A 11 -24.80 -14.64 11.54
C TYR A 11 -23.55 -15.47 11.26
N THR A 12 -23.70 -16.52 10.45
CA THR A 12 -22.58 -17.32 9.96
C THR A 12 -22.03 -16.68 8.68
N VAL A 13 -20.79 -16.20 8.72
CA VAL A 13 -20.15 -15.56 7.56
C VAL A 13 -19.55 -16.62 6.64
N LYS A 14 -19.82 -16.54 5.33
CA LYS A 14 -19.18 -17.39 4.32
C LYS A 14 -17.83 -16.79 3.90
N ALA A 15 -16.84 -17.65 3.67
CA ALA A 15 -15.59 -17.24 3.06
C ALA A 15 -15.85 -16.66 1.66
N HIS A 16 -15.19 -15.55 1.34
CA HIS A 16 -15.26 -14.88 0.05
C HIS A 16 -13.87 -14.82 -0.58
N GLU A 17 -13.81 -15.10 -1.87
CA GLU A 17 -12.60 -15.01 -2.67
C GLU A 17 -12.71 -13.89 -3.70
N ARG A 18 -11.60 -13.21 -3.95
CA ARG A 18 -11.51 -12.15 -4.97
C ARG A 18 -10.28 -12.36 -5.84
N THR A 19 -10.45 -12.18 -7.14
CA THR A 19 -9.34 -12.13 -8.10
C THR A 19 -8.72 -10.74 -8.08
N ILE A 20 -7.44 -10.65 -7.71
CA ILE A 20 -6.70 -9.38 -7.74
C ILE A 20 -5.84 -9.37 -9.00
N TYR A 21 -6.16 -8.47 -9.93
CA TYR A 21 -5.37 -8.29 -11.15
C TYR A 21 -4.19 -7.35 -10.90
N THR A 22 -3.08 -7.61 -11.58
CA THR A 22 -1.94 -6.70 -11.60
C THR A 22 -2.25 -5.46 -12.43
N ARG A 23 -1.75 -4.31 -12.00
CA ARG A 23 -1.79 -3.05 -12.76
C ARG A 23 -0.40 -2.45 -12.86
N GLU A 24 -0.13 -1.81 -13.99
CA GLU A 24 1.08 -1.01 -14.18
C GLU A 24 0.85 0.41 -13.66
N PHE A 25 1.71 0.86 -12.75
CA PHE A 25 1.73 2.23 -12.25
C PHE A 25 2.98 2.93 -12.74
N LYS A 26 2.80 4.11 -13.35
CA LYS A 26 3.86 5.06 -13.68
C LYS A 26 3.80 6.21 -12.68
N PHE A 27 4.81 6.36 -11.85
CA PHE A 27 4.81 7.34 -10.76
C PHE A 27 6.22 7.85 -10.46
N ILE A 28 6.29 8.94 -9.70
CA ILE A 28 7.55 9.50 -9.22
C ILE A 28 7.79 9.01 -7.79
N CYS A 29 8.95 8.40 -7.53
CA CYS A 29 9.30 7.90 -6.21
C CYS A 29 9.43 9.06 -5.20
N SER A 30 8.74 8.99 -4.07
CA SER A 30 8.76 10.04 -3.04
C SER A 30 10.14 10.27 -2.39
N PHE A 31 11.09 9.34 -2.55
CA PHE A 31 12.43 9.45 -1.97
C PHE A 31 13.49 9.87 -3.00
N CYS A 32 13.58 9.18 -4.14
CA CYS A 32 14.59 9.47 -5.15
C CYS A 32 14.12 10.43 -6.25
N ASN A 33 12.83 10.77 -6.30
CA ASN A 33 12.19 11.53 -7.38
C ASN A 33 12.43 10.97 -8.79
N GLU A 34 12.81 9.70 -8.88
CA GLU A 34 13.00 9.01 -10.15
C GLU A 34 11.65 8.56 -10.70
N SER A 35 11.51 8.61 -12.03
CA SER A 35 10.36 8.06 -12.74
C SER A 35 10.42 6.54 -12.71
N VAL A 36 9.39 5.91 -12.14
CA VAL A 36 9.34 4.46 -11.97
C VAL A 36 8.06 3.90 -12.56
N THR A 37 8.22 2.79 -13.28
CA THR A 37 7.13 1.94 -13.74
C THR A 37 7.13 0.64 -12.95
N ARG A 38 6.01 0.27 -12.33
CA ARG A 38 5.90 -0.96 -11.53
C ARG A 38 4.56 -1.66 -11.77
N VAL A 39 4.64 -2.97 -11.98
CA VAL A 39 3.47 -3.86 -11.95
C VAL A 39 3.22 -4.32 -10.52
N THR A 40 2.00 -4.15 -10.02
CA THR A 40 1.64 -4.52 -8.63
C THR A 40 0.15 -4.85 -8.50
N TYR A 41 -0.18 -5.64 -7.47
CA TYR A 41 -1.55 -5.90 -7.02
C TYR A 41 -2.12 -4.79 -6.12
N ALA A 42 -1.32 -3.75 -5.85
CA ALA A 42 -1.71 -2.66 -4.97
C ALA A 42 -2.95 -1.94 -5.52
N THR A 43 -3.92 -1.73 -4.64
CA THR A 43 -5.13 -0.96 -4.96
C THR A 43 -4.83 0.54 -5.09
N SER A 44 -3.76 1.02 -4.46
CA SER A 44 -3.32 2.42 -4.49
C SER A 44 -1.95 2.58 -5.15
N CYS A 45 -1.67 3.79 -5.63
CA CYS A 45 -0.41 4.13 -6.28
C CYS A 45 0.78 3.91 -5.31
N PRO A 46 1.80 3.13 -5.69
CA PRO A 46 2.98 2.94 -4.86
C PRO A 46 3.70 4.27 -4.58
N LYS A 47 4.22 4.44 -3.36
CA LYS A 47 4.93 5.67 -2.97
C LYS A 47 6.42 5.67 -3.30
N TYR A 48 7.00 4.47 -3.47
CA TYR A 48 8.43 4.29 -3.63
C TYR A 48 8.76 3.29 -4.74
N GLY A 49 9.88 3.54 -5.41
CA GLY A 49 10.39 2.69 -6.48
C GLY A 49 11.08 1.42 -5.98
N LEU A 50 11.47 0.56 -6.93
CA LEU A 50 12.17 -0.69 -6.66
C LEU A 50 13.60 -0.48 -6.13
N ALA A 51 14.26 0.62 -6.51
CA ALA A 51 15.62 0.93 -6.11
C ALA A 51 15.76 1.19 -4.61
N CYS A 52 14.87 2.00 -4.02
CA CYS A 52 14.93 2.35 -2.60
C CYS A 52 14.13 1.40 -1.70
N LYS A 53 13.17 0.62 -2.26
CA LYS A 53 12.25 -0.23 -1.49
C LYS A 53 11.59 0.47 -0.29
N GLY A 54 11.41 1.79 -0.37
CA GLY A 54 10.81 2.59 0.70
C GLY A 54 11.72 2.88 1.89
N VAL A 55 13.02 2.55 1.78
CA VAL A 55 14.01 2.80 2.82
C VAL A 55 14.82 4.04 2.46
N LYS A 56 14.78 5.07 3.31
CA LYS A 56 15.50 6.35 3.09
C LYS A 56 17.01 6.12 2.87
N SER A 57 17.66 5.28 3.68
CA SER A 57 19.10 5.01 3.59
C SER A 57 19.55 4.30 2.31
N ARG A 58 18.63 3.61 1.62
CA ARG A 58 18.92 2.94 0.33
C ARG A 58 18.68 3.85 -0.87
N CYS A 59 18.13 5.04 -0.64
CA CYS A 59 17.87 6.01 -1.69
C CYS A 59 19.19 6.63 -2.17
N GLN A 60 19.44 6.64 -3.49
CA GLN A 60 20.62 7.25 -4.09
C GLN A 60 20.83 8.71 -3.68
N ARG A 61 19.73 9.43 -3.41
CA ARG A 61 19.74 10.83 -2.95
C ARG A 61 20.33 11.00 -1.55
N PHE A 62 20.11 10.03 -0.65
CA PHE A 62 20.47 10.13 0.76
C PHE A 62 21.76 9.37 1.10
N LYS A 63 22.50 8.88 0.10
CA LYS A 63 23.76 8.14 0.29
C LYS A 63 24.89 8.96 0.93
N GLY A 64 24.73 10.28 1.08
CA GLY A 64 25.73 11.18 1.67
C GLY A 64 25.21 12.06 2.81
N GLU A 65 23.97 11.87 3.27
CA GLU A 65 23.49 12.53 4.50
C GLU A 65 23.86 11.63 5.70
N THR A 66 25.12 11.75 6.15
CA THR A 66 25.57 11.31 7.48
C THR A 66 25.37 12.41 8.51
#